data_AF-A0A0W1AAW9-F1
#
_entry.id   AF-A0A0W1AAW9-F1
#
_cell.length_a   1.000
_cell.length_b   1.000
_cell.length_c   1.000
_cell.angle_alpha   90.00
_cell.angle_beta   90.00
_cell.angle_gamma   90.00
#
_symmetry.space_group_name_H-M   'P 1'
#
loop_
_entity.id
_entity.type
_entity.pdbx_description
1 polymer ?
#
loop_
_entity_poly.entity_id
_entity_poly.type
_entity_poly.pdbx_seq_one_letter_code
_entity_poly.pdbx_strand_id
1 'polypeptide(L)'
;LGLGHKNNQSSLQHLEIPKEISSLEGVVTDYYHTIVFGCDSKGRLLIFACGNNSRGQLGLGHQNHQSCLQPVNLPKDLNSLEGVVAGGLHTLVFGRDSNKKPLLFACGLNNYGQLGLGDNYNQNSLQPVRLPEDLNLLEGVVAGAGHTLVFGRDSNKKPLLFACGDNNYGQLGLGDNYNQNSLQPVRLPEDLNLLEGVVAGAGHTLVFGRDSNKKPLLFACGMNNYGQLGLGDQADQSSLQRLEIPKEISSLEGVVAGFNHTLVFGRDSLGKPLLFACGNNEYGQLGLGHQNNQSSLQRLELPQDLNSLEGVVAGAFHTLVFGCDSKGKPTLFAFGSNYGGQLGLGHQENQNLPTAVPKPVICDSEKYRLKMAIEHHIKTLSNEFSWFGLKKSPQDKIKILKQLCENLEQVDNANSKQKLREVMSTLLEEHKQTIKEHRNSMRKWCFFSPESPTHTETFLTEKMNSLKI
;
A
#
# COMPACT_ATOMS: atom_id res chain seq x y z
N LEU A 1 -7.43 4.95 9.70
CA LEU A 1 -8.38 4.26 10.60
C LEU A 1 -7.56 3.30 11.46
N GLY A 2 -7.06 3.73 12.62
CA GLY A 2 -6.27 2.87 13.52
C GLY A 2 -7.12 2.47 14.73
N LEU A 3 -7.16 1.18 15.06
CA LEU A 3 -7.87 0.68 16.25
C LEU A 3 -7.01 0.91 17.50
N GLY A 4 -7.24 2.02 18.19
CA GLY A 4 -6.74 2.22 19.55
C GLY A 4 -7.58 1.40 20.53
N HIS A 5 -7.12 0.22 20.94
CA HIS A 5 -7.76 -0.52 22.03
C HIS A 5 -7.40 0.12 23.38
N LYS A 6 -8.31 0.93 23.94
CA LYS A 6 -8.45 1.08 25.40
C LYS A 6 -9.82 0.55 25.81
N ASN A 7 -9.84 -0.44 26.71
CA ASN A 7 -10.97 -0.80 27.57
C ASN A 7 -12.36 -0.88 26.89
N ASN A 8 -12.56 -1.80 25.94
CA ASN A 8 -13.88 -2.09 25.34
C ASN A 8 -14.62 -0.86 24.76
N GLN A 9 -13.92 0.24 24.48
CA GLN A 9 -14.45 1.41 23.79
C GLN A 9 -13.54 1.78 22.63
N SER A 10 -13.88 1.27 21.47
CA SER A 10 -13.28 1.59 20.19
C SER A 10 -13.87 2.92 19.67
N SER A 11 -13.41 4.04 20.23
CA SER A 11 -13.65 5.33 19.59
C SER A 11 -12.65 5.49 18.44
N LEU A 12 -13.15 5.79 17.23
CA LEU A 12 -12.32 6.32 16.14
C LEU A 12 -11.55 7.54 16.64
N GLN A 13 -10.26 7.38 16.95
CA GLN A 13 -9.41 8.51 17.31
C GLN A 13 -8.80 9.09 16.03
N HIS A 14 -8.97 10.40 15.86
CA HIS A 14 -8.29 11.15 14.81
C HIS A 14 -6.79 11.19 15.15
N LEU A 15 -5.99 10.49 14.37
CA LEU A 15 -4.54 10.53 14.50
C LEU A 15 -4.03 11.74 13.71
N GLU A 16 -3.57 12.79 14.41
CA GLU A 16 -2.94 13.92 13.74
C GLU A 16 -1.55 13.51 13.26
N ILE A 17 -1.26 13.77 11.97
CA ILE A 17 0.06 13.55 11.40
C ILE A 17 1.02 14.56 12.04
N PRO A 18 2.19 14.12 12.56
CA PRO A 18 3.17 15.01 13.17
C PRO A 18 3.60 16.11 12.19
N LYS A 19 3.67 17.35 12.67
CA LYS A 19 3.98 18.54 11.84
C LYS A 19 5.38 18.48 11.21
N GLU A 20 6.25 17.64 11.77
CA GLU A 20 7.58 17.35 11.28
C GLU A 20 7.56 16.61 9.94
N ILE A 21 6.51 15.84 9.65
CA ILE A 21 6.32 15.18 8.35
C ILE A 21 5.75 16.21 7.38
N SER A 22 6.60 16.73 6.49
CA SER A 22 6.16 17.61 5.41
C SER A 22 5.68 16.84 4.18
N SER A 23 6.17 15.61 3.99
CA SER A 23 5.77 14.73 2.91
C SER A 23 5.44 13.35 3.48
N LEU A 24 4.14 13.05 3.61
CA LEU A 24 3.67 11.74 4.03
C LEU A 24 3.92 10.72 2.92
N GLU A 25 4.65 9.65 3.22
CA GLU A 25 4.90 8.54 2.28
C GLU A 25 3.96 7.35 2.54
N GLY A 26 3.60 7.09 3.80
CA GLY A 26 2.67 6.02 4.09
C GLY A 26 2.19 5.95 5.54
N VAL A 27 1.12 5.19 5.71
CA VAL A 27 0.55 4.81 7.00
C VAL A 27 0.31 3.31 6.97
N VAL A 28 0.86 2.61 7.95
CA VAL A 28 0.76 1.16 8.10
C VAL A 28 0.06 0.91 9.43
N THR A 29 -0.98 0.09 9.40
CA THR A 29 -1.74 -0.27 10.60
C THR A 29 -1.86 -1.77 10.65
N ASP A 30 -1.59 -2.33 11.82
CA ASP A 30 -1.97 -3.70 12.15
C ASP A 30 -2.83 -3.71 13.43
N TYR A 31 -3.19 -4.88 13.94
CA TYR A 31 -4.12 -5.09 15.07
C TYR A 31 -3.90 -4.18 16.26
N TYR A 32 -2.64 -3.96 16.62
CA TYR A 32 -2.30 -3.35 17.89
C TYR A 32 -1.48 -2.08 17.77
N HIS A 33 -0.97 -1.74 16.59
CA HIS A 33 -0.11 -0.57 16.42
C HIS A 33 -0.23 0.06 15.04
N THR A 34 0.14 1.34 14.98
CA THR A 34 0.10 2.16 13.78
C THR A 34 1.45 2.83 13.62
N ILE A 35 1.93 2.85 12.38
CA ILE A 35 3.18 3.47 11.99
C ILE A 35 2.91 4.45 10.85
N VAL A 36 3.47 5.64 10.97
CA VAL A 36 3.38 6.71 9.98
C VAL A 36 4.80 7.06 9.57
N PHE A 37 5.05 7.14 8.27
CA PHE A 37 6.38 7.44 7.77
C PHE A 37 6.36 8.43 6.60
N GLY A 38 7.48 9.13 6.44
CA GLY A 38 7.67 10.12 5.40
C GLY A 38 8.96 10.89 5.57
N CYS A 39 8.99 12.10 5.02
CA CYS A 39 10.14 12.99 5.08
C CYS A 39 9.81 14.36 5.68
N ASP A 40 10.80 14.95 6.34
CA ASP A 40 10.76 16.36 6.72
C ASP A 40 11.05 17.30 5.54
N SER A 41 10.97 18.62 5.78
CA SER A 41 11.14 19.63 4.74
C SER A 41 12.54 19.65 4.10
N LYS A 42 13.51 18.96 4.71
CA LYS A 42 14.89 18.80 4.24
C LYS A 42 15.12 17.44 3.58
N GLY A 43 14.09 16.61 3.46
CA GLY A 43 14.17 15.25 2.92
C GLY A 43 14.75 14.23 3.89
N ARG A 44 14.80 14.51 5.20
CA ARG A 44 15.22 13.53 6.20
C ARG A 44 14.07 12.57 6.50
N LEU A 45 14.38 11.28 6.52
CA LEU A 45 13.44 10.21 6.81
C LEU A 45 12.92 10.33 8.26
N LEU A 46 11.62 10.15 8.43
CA LEU A 46 10.93 10.14 9.72
C LEU A 46 9.98 8.94 9.78
N ILE A 47 10.04 8.22 10.90
CA ILE A 47 9.05 7.20 11.27
C ILE A 47 8.49 7.55 12.64
N PHE A 48 7.18 7.51 12.77
CA PHE A 48 6.48 7.65 14.03
C PHE A 48 5.59 6.44 14.27
N ALA A 49 5.50 5.99 15.51
CA ALA A 49 4.71 4.82 15.88
C ALA A 49 3.87 5.06 17.13
N CYS A 50 2.69 4.47 17.19
CA CYS A 50 1.82 4.47 18.37
C CYS A 50 1.03 3.17 18.51
N GLY A 51 0.46 2.95 19.69
CA GLY A 51 -0.36 1.79 20.03
C GLY A 51 0.30 0.90 21.07
N ASN A 52 -0.05 -0.39 21.04
CA ASN A 52 0.56 -1.41 21.87
C ASN A 52 2.06 -1.51 21.60
N ASN A 53 2.84 -1.62 22.67
CA ASN A 53 4.28 -1.78 22.63
C ASN A 53 4.77 -2.84 23.61
N SER A 54 3.89 -3.71 24.11
CA SER A 54 4.22 -4.68 25.17
C SER A 54 5.31 -5.68 24.76
N ARG A 55 5.62 -5.78 23.46
CA ARG A 55 6.69 -6.62 22.90
C ARG A 55 7.80 -5.82 22.24
N GLY A 56 7.75 -4.49 22.27
CA GLY A 56 8.72 -3.62 21.62
C GLY A 56 8.44 -3.31 20.16
N GLN A 57 7.23 -3.64 19.65
CA GLN A 57 6.87 -3.52 18.24
C GLN A 57 6.87 -2.07 17.71
N LEU A 58 6.91 -1.06 18.58
CA LEU A 58 7.05 0.33 18.14
C LEU A 58 8.51 0.74 17.88
N GLY A 59 9.50 -0.05 18.31
CA GLY A 59 10.93 0.25 18.08
C GLY A 59 11.48 1.45 18.87
N LEU A 60 10.84 1.82 19.99
CA LEU A 60 11.13 3.04 20.77
C LEU A 60 12.24 2.89 21.83
N GLY A 61 12.85 1.71 21.97
CA GLY A 61 13.84 1.40 23.02
C GLY A 61 13.24 1.00 24.37
N HIS A 62 11.91 0.86 24.45
CA HIS A 62 11.19 0.43 25.65
C HIS A 62 9.91 -0.33 25.27
N GLN A 63 9.17 -0.86 26.25
CA GLN A 63 7.95 -1.67 26.04
C GLN A 63 6.65 -0.99 26.49
N ASN A 64 6.68 0.31 26.77
CA ASN A 64 5.50 1.07 27.22
C ASN A 64 4.56 1.39 26.05
N HIS A 65 3.26 1.12 26.21
CA HIS A 65 2.20 1.53 25.29
C HIS A 65 2.23 3.03 25.02
N GLN A 66 1.95 3.43 23.78
CA GLN A 66 1.91 4.83 23.36
C GLN A 66 0.53 5.20 22.83
N SER A 67 -0.13 6.16 23.47
CA SER A 67 -1.44 6.66 23.01
C SER A 67 -1.34 7.68 21.88
N CYS A 68 -0.14 8.16 21.57
CA CYS A 68 0.11 9.12 20.49
C CYS A 68 1.39 8.75 19.74
N LEU A 69 1.52 9.27 18.53
CA LEU A 69 2.67 9.04 17.66
C LEU A 69 3.96 9.52 18.34
N GLN A 70 4.91 8.59 18.51
CA GLN A 70 6.24 8.85 19.02
C GLN A 70 7.29 8.65 17.93
N PRO A 71 8.33 9.49 17.86
CA PRO A 71 9.39 9.34 16.87
C PRO A 71 10.20 8.06 17.13
N VAL A 72 10.43 7.29 16.08
CA VAL A 72 11.24 6.06 16.09
C VAL A 72 12.67 6.41 15.67
N ASN A 73 13.64 5.91 16.43
CA ASN A 73 15.05 6.10 16.10
C ASN A 73 15.43 5.24 14.90
N LEU A 74 15.75 5.88 13.78
CA LEU A 74 16.16 5.18 12.56
C LEU A 74 17.63 4.75 12.62
N PRO A 75 17.96 3.56 12.09
CA PRO A 75 19.34 3.11 11.92
C PRO A 75 20.14 4.10 11.05
N LYS A 76 21.38 4.39 11.44
CA LYS A 76 22.23 5.36 10.73
C LYS A 76 22.56 4.96 9.29
N ASP A 77 22.59 3.65 9.03
CA ASP A 77 22.93 3.12 7.71
C ASP A 77 21.73 3.20 6.73
N LEU A 78 20.52 3.50 7.23
CA LEU A 78 19.33 3.66 6.40
C LEU A 78 19.35 5.03 5.71
N ASN A 79 19.74 5.04 4.44
CA ASN A 79 19.83 6.26 3.62
C ASN A 79 18.55 6.54 2.82
N SER A 80 17.83 5.50 2.42
CA SER A 80 16.54 5.60 1.72
C SER A 80 15.54 4.63 2.36
N LEU A 81 14.33 5.09 2.65
CA LEU A 81 13.23 4.24 3.08
C LEU A 81 12.48 3.73 1.84
N GLU A 82 12.26 2.43 1.75
CA GLU A 82 11.44 1.83 0.66
C GLU A 82 10.11 1.32 1.19
N GLY A 83 10.03 0.96 2.47
CA GLY A 83 8.77 0.64 3.10
C GLY A 83 8.86 0.28 4.57
N VAL A 84 7.68 0.23 5.18
CA VAL A 84 7.45 -0.22 6.54
C VAL A 84 6.33 -1.25 6.50
N VAL A 85 6.46 -2.31 7.30
CA VAL A 85 5.48 -3.40 7.37
C VAL A 85 5.20 -3.68 8.84
N ALA A 86 3.93 -3.80 9.19
CA ALA A 86 3.48 -4.19 10.51
C ALA A 86 2.89 -5.59 10.43
N GLY A 87 3.43 -6.52 11.21
CA GLY A 87 2.80 -7.79 11.52
C GLY A 87 2.24 -7.79 12.94
N GLY A 88 1.64 -8.91 13.34
CA GLY A 88 0.82 -9.02 14.56
C GLY A 88 1.36 -8.22 15.77
N LEU A 89 2.60 -8.52 16.16
CA LEU A 89 3.29 -7.86 17.26
C LEU A 89 4.74 -7.54 16.89
N HIS A 90 5.03 -7.28 15.62
CA HIS A 90 6.37 -6.93 15.15
C HIS A 90 6.32 -5.96 13.96
N THR A 91 7.41 -5.24 13.76
CA THR A 91 7.57 -4.21 12.72
C THR A 91 8.83 -4.49 11.93
N LEU A 92 8.74 -4.32 10.63
CA LEU A 92 9.85 -4.41 9.69
C LEU A 92 10.00 -3.07 8.96
N VAL A 93 11.24 -2.61 8.82
CA VAL A 93 11.59 -1.39 8.08
C VAL A 93 12.64 -1.78 7.06
N PHE A 94 12.40 -1.48 5.79
CA PHE A 94 13.35 -1.82 4.73
C PHE A 94 13.63 -0.64 3.81
N GLY A 95 14.80 -0.68 3.21
CA GLY A 95 15.30 0.40 2.39
C GLY A 95 16.68 0.13 1.88
N ARG A 96 17.48 1.20 1.70
CA ARG A 96 18.83 1.09 1.15
C ARG A 96 19.87 1.88 1.93
N ASP A 97 21.09 1.36 1.91
CA ASP A 97 22.28 2.07 2.36
C ASP A 97 22.73 3.14 1.34
N SER A 98 23.80 3.87 1.66
CA SER A 98 24.41 4.88 0.77
C SER A 98 24.95 4.29 -0.55
N ASN A 99 25.20 2.98 -0.60
CA ASN A 99 25.70 2.24 -1.76
C ASN A 99 24.56 1.53 -2.52
N LYS A 100 23.29 1.82 -2.20
CA LYS A 100 22.08 1.22 -2.77
C LYS A 100 21.89 -0.28 -2.45
N LYS A 101 22.63 -0.83 -1.49
CA LYS A 101 22.41 -2.20 -1.00
C LYS A 101 21.13 -2.27 -0.17
N PRO A 102 20.34 -3.34 -0.29
CA PRO A 102 19.12 -3.50 0.49
C PRO A 102 19.46 -3.65 1.98
N LEU A 103 18.65 -3.03 2.82
CA LEU A 103 18.68 -3.15 4.28
C LEU A 103 17.30 -3.57 4.78
N LEU A 104 17.28 -4.43 5.79
CA LEU A 104 16.08 -4.83 6.51
C LEU A 104 16.35 -4.69 8.01
N PHE A 105 15.43 -4.08 8.72
CA PHE A 105 15.46 -3.94 10.18
C PHE A 105 14.15 -4.45 10.77
N ALA A 106 14.23 -5.03 11.96
CA ALA A 106 13.07 -5.61 12.64
C ALA A 106 13.03 -5.24 14.12
N CYS A 107 11.84 -5.09 14.69
CA CYS A 107 11.61 -5.00 16.13
C CYS A 107 10.27 -5.62 16.54
N GLY A 108 10.11 -5.92 17.83
CA GLY A 108 8.90 -6.47 18.42
C GLY A 108 9.06 -7.89 18.95
N LEU A 109 7.96 -8.63 18.92
CA LEU A 109 7.89 -10.03 19.34
C LEU A 109 8.78 -10.89 18.44
N ASN A 110 9.55 -11.82 19.03
CA ASN A 110 10.45 -12.74 18.33
C ASN A 110 10.40 -14.17 18.89
N ASN A 111 9.39 -14.53 19.70
CA ASN A 111 9.34 -15.84 20.36
C ASN A 111 9.35 -17.02 19.37
N TYR A 112 8.92 -16.80 18.12
CA TYR A 112 8.92 -17.79 17.05
C TYR A 112 9.99 -17.53 15.99
N GLY A 113 10.82 -16.52 16.17
CA GLY A 113 11.85 -16.15 15.19
C GLY A 113 11.41 -15.18 14.10
N GLN A 114 10.24 -14.54 14.25
CA GLN A 114 9.64 -13.68 13.21
C GLN A 114 10.46 -12.44 12.84
N LEU A 115 11.45 -12.06 13.66
CA LEU A 115 12.38 -10.98 13.33
C LEU A 115 13.54 -11.45 12.43
N GLY A 116 13.78 -12.75 12.30
CA GLY A 116 14.84 -13.29 11.44
C GLY A 116 16.27 -13.02 11.92
N LEU A 117 16.48 -12.80 13.22
CA LEU A 117 17.76 -12.35 13.79
C LEU A 117 18.73 -13.50 14.13
N GLY A 118 18.33 -14.76 13.95
CA GLY A 118 19.09 -15.94 14.39
C GLY A 118 18.87 -16.33 15.85
N ASP A 119 17.93 -15.69 16.53
CA ASP A 119 17.53 -15.95 17.90
C ASP A 119 16.01 -15.79 18.09
N ASN A 120 15.52 -16.05 19.31
CA ASN A 120 14.10 -15.90 19.68
C ASN A 120 13.87 -14.81 20.74
N TYR A 121 14.71 -13.76 20.77
CA TYR A 121 14.60 -12.66 21.74
C TYR A 121 13.86 -11.45 21.18
N ASN A 122 12.87 -10.96 21.92
CA ASN A 122 12.12 -9.76 21.56
C ASN A 122 13.04 -8.54 21.49
N GLN A 123 12.80 -7.65 20.54
CA GLN A 123 13.59 -6.44 20.36
C GLN A 123 12.72 -5.20 20.53
N ASN A 124 13.17 -4.25 21.36
CA ASN A 124 12.45 -3.00 21.58
C ASN A 124 12.96 -1.84 20.71
N SER A 125 13.98 -2.09 19.90
CA SER A 125 14.60 -1.14 18.97
C SER A 125 14.82 -1.85 17.64
N LEU A 126 14.88 -1.11 16.54
CA LEU A 126 15.15 -1.66 15.21
C LEU A 126 16.54 -2.33 15.16
N GLN A 127 16.56 -3.64 14.94
CA GLN A 127 17.78 -4.44 14.78
C GLN A 127 17.99 -4.84 13.32
N PRO A 128 19.23 -4.84 12.81
CA PRO A 128 19.51 -5.25 11.43
C PRO A 128 19.26 -6.75 11.24
N VAL A 129 18.51 -7.09 10.21
CA VAL A 129 18.27 -8.48 9.78
C VAL A 129 19.25 -8.81 8.66
N ARG A 130 19.93 -9.96 8.78
CA ARG A 130 20.86 -10.42 7.74
C ARG A 130 20.05 -10.89 6.52
N LEU A 131 20.12 -10.12 5.44
CA LEU A 131 19.56 -10.55 4.15
C LEU A 131 20.42 -11.65 3.51
N PRO A 132 19.81 -12.60 2.79
CA PRO A 132 20.51 -13.62 2.01
C PRO A 132 21.46 -13.00 0.98
N GLU A 133 22.63 -13.63 0.77
CA GLU A 133 23.68 -13.10 -0.12
C GLU A 133 23.30 -13.15 -1.60
N ASP A 134 22.40 -14.07 -1.98
CA ASP A 134 21.84 -14.21 -3.32
C ASP A 134 20.70 -13.21 -3.60
N LEU A 135 20.18 -12.51 -2.59
CA LEU A 135 19.15 -11.48 -2.76
C LEU A 135 19.77 -10.16 -3.24
N ASN A 136 19.93 -10.04 -4.56
CA ASN A 136 20.49 -8.84 -5.19
C ASN A 136 19.51 -7.67 -5.25
N LEU A 137 18.23 -7.95 -5.52
CA LEU A 137 17.16 -6.95 -5.53
C LEU A 137 16.09 -7.34 -4.52
N LEU A 138 15.92 -6.54 -3.47
CA LEU A 138 14.76 -6.62 -2.58
C LEU A 138 13.56 -5.95 -3.27
N GLU A 139 12.48 -6.69 -3.50
CA GLU A 139 11.25 -6.17 -4.12
C GLU A 139 10.13 -5.96 -3.10
N GLY A 140 10.11 -6.73 -2.00
CA GLY A 140 9.16 -6.49 -0.94
C GLY A 140 9.39 -7.32 0.31
N VAL A 141 8.73 -6.86 1.36
CA VAL A 141 8.70 -7.48 2.69
C VAL A 141 7.23 -7.58 3.09
N VAL A 142 6.84 -8.70 3.69
CA VAL A 142 5.47 -9.00 4.10
C VAL A 142 5.50 -9.62 5.48
N ALA A 143 4.53 -9.28 6.31
CA ALA A 143 4.39 -9.84 7.65
C ALA A 143 3.00 -10.41 7.85
N GLY A 144 2.93 -11.62 8.40
CA GLY A 144 1.73 -12.16 9.01
C GLY A 144 1.64 -11.84 10.50
N ALA A 145 0.79 -12.56 11.24
CA ALA A 145 0.72 -12.36 12.71
C ALA A 145 2.01 -12.78 13.42
N GLY A 146 2.64 -13.87 12.95
CA GLY A 146 3.81 -14.49 13.58
C GLY A 146 4.94 -14.85 12.63
N HIS A 147 4.92 -14.43 11.36
CA HIS A 147 5.95 -14.78 10.39
C HIS A 147 6.26 -13.60 9.45
N THR A 148 7.46 -13.62 8.88
CA THR A 148 7.99 -12.63 7.94
C THR A 148 8.37 -13.30 6.65
N LEU A 149 8.05 -12.66 5.53
CA LEU A 149 8.41 -13.07 4.18
C LEU A 149 9.19 -11.94 3.51
N VAL A 150 10.26 -12.30 2.80
CA VAL A 150 11.10 -11.37 2.04
C VAL A 150 11.21 -11.91 0.64
N PHE A 151 10.89 -11.10 -0.37
CA PHE A 151 10.97 -11.53 -1.76
C PHE A 151 11.68 -10.52 -2.64
N GLY A 152 12.22 -11.04 -3.74
CA GLY A 152 13.00 -10.24 -4.66
C GLY A 152 13.62 -11.08 -5.75
N ARG A 153 14.81 -10.69 -6.21
CA ARG A 153 15.51 -11.36 -7.30
C ARG A 153 16.98 -11.57 -7.07
N ASP A 154 17.48 -12.66 -7.64
CA ASP A 154 18.91 -12.92 -7.76
C ASP A 154 19.58 -12.04 -8.84
N SER A 155 20.90 -12.20 -9.02
CA SER A 155 21.65 -11.50 -10.07
C SER A 155 21.20 -11.83 -11.50
N ASN A 156 20.53 -12.96 -11.70
CA ASN A 156 20.00 -13.42 -12.98
C ASN A 156 18.51 -13.07 -13.16
N LYS A 157 17.94 -12.24 -12.28
CA LYS A 157 16.53 -11.82 -12.26
C LYS A 157 15.53 -12.94 -11.94
N LYS A 158 15.99 -14.09 -11.45
CA LYS A 158 15.13 -15.18 -10.98
C LYS A 158 14.43 -14.75 -9.68
N PRO A 159 13.13 -15.02 -9.52
CA PRO A 159 12.44 -14.70 -8.27
C PRO A 159 12.99 -15.54 -7.11
N LEU A 160 13.14 -14.88 -5.96
CA LEU A 160 13.52 -15.48 -4.69
C LEU A 160 12.45 -15.15 -3.64
N LEU A 161 12.18 -16.11 -2.76
CA LEU A 161 11.32 -15.94 -1.59
C LEU A 161 12.03 -16.55 -0.38
N PHE A 162 12.05 -15.82 0.71
CA PHE A 162 12.57 -16.25 1.99
C PHE A 162 11.54 -16.04 3.08
N ALA A 163 11.54 -16.91 4.09
CA ALA A 163 10.60 -16.86 5.19
C ALA A 163 11.28 -17.12 6.54
N CYS A 164 10.77 -16.50 7.61
CA CYS A 164 11.12 -16.83 8.99
C CYS A 164 9.93 -16.60 9.93
N GLY A 165 10.02 -17.13 11.14
CA GLY A 165 9.00 -17.00 12.19
C GLY A 165 8.25 -18.29 12.48
N ASP A 166 7.02 -18.10 12.94
CA ASP A 166 6.07 -19.17 13.24
C ASP A 166 5.77 -19.99 11.99
N ASN A 167 5.84 -21.31 12.12
CA ASN A 167 5.55 -22.30 11.10
C ASN A 167 4.66 -23.43 11.61
N ASN A 168 3.96 -23.27 12.74
CA ASN A 168 3.16 -24.35 13.34
C ASN A 168 2.10 -24.93 12.39
N TYR A 169 1.66 -24.16 11.39
CA TYR A 169 0.68 -24.56 10.38
C TYR A 169 1.28 -24.70 8.97
N GLY A 170 2.61 -24.57 8.82
CA GLY A 170 3.25 -24.62 7.51
C GLY A 170 3.29 -23.30 6.75
N GLN A 171 3.00 -22.16 7.41
CA GLN A 171 2.89 -20.85 6.77
C GLN A 171 4.20 -20.32 6.15
N LEU A 172 5.34 -20.91 6.47
CA LEU A 172 6.61 -20.59 5.82
C LEU A 172 6.78 -21.30 4.46
N GLY A 173 5.99 -22.34 4.17
CA GLY A 173 6.03 -23.05 2.89
C GLY A 173 7.28 -23.91 2.67
N LEU A 174 7.96 -24.33 3.74
CA LEU A 174 9.25 -25.04 3.71
C LEU A 174 9.12 -26.57 3.53
N GLY A 175 7.91 -27.10 3.54
CA GLY A 175 7.63 -28.55 3.50
C GLY A 175 7.60 -29.19 4.89
N ASP A 176 7.74 -28.41 5.95
CA ASP A 176 7.66 -28.83 7.36
C ASP A 176 6.89 -27.80 8.20
N ASN A 177 6.75 -28.09 9.50
CA ASN A 177 6.08 -27.23 10.48
C ASN A 177 7.03 -26.73 11.59
N TYR A 178 8.32 -26.55 11.27
CA TYR A 178 9.32 -26.05 12.23
C TYR A 178 9.52 -24.54 12.11
N ASN A 179 9.43 -23.84 13.25
CA ASN A 179 9.70 -22.39 13.31
C ASN A 179 11.14 -22.09 12.89
N GLN A 180 11.35 -20.95 12.24
CA GLN A 180 12.65 -20.54 11.74
C GLN A 180 13.04 -19.18 12.31
N ASN A 181 14.19 -19.10 12.98
CA ASN A 181 14.67 -17.84 13.56
C ASN A 181 15.55 -17.00 12.62
N SER A 182 15.81 -17.50 11.41
CA SER A 182 16.57 -16.84 10.36
C SER A 182 15.83 -17.02 9.03
N LEU A 183 16.02 -16.10 8.09
CA LEU A 183 15.43 -16.20 6.76
C LEU A 183 15.88 -17.48 6.04
N GLN A 184 14.93 -18.38 5.77
CA GLN A 184 15.14 -19.62 5.02
C GLN A 184 14.59 -19.50 3.59
N PRO A 185 15.26 -20.07 2.59
CA PRO A 185 14.77 -20.05 1.22
C PRO A 185 13.52 -20.92 1.06
N VAL A 186 12.47 -20.34 0.48
CA VAL A 186 11.23 -21.04 0.13
C VAL A 186 11.32 -21.49 -1.32
N ARG A 187 11.03 -22.77 -1.60
CA ARG A 187 11.02 -23.29 -2.96
C ARG A 187 9.80 -22.75 -3.71
N LEU A 188 10.03 -21.82 -4.63
CA LEU A 188 8.99 -21.36 -5.56
C LEU A 188 8.66 -22.44 -6.61
N PRO A 189 7.39 -22.54 -7.04
CA PRO A 189 6.97 -23.43 -8.12
C PRO A 189 7.73 -23.17 -9.42
N GLU A 190 8.04 -24.23 -10.17
CA GLU A 190 8.86 -24.13 -11.39
C GLU A 190 8.16 -23.39 -12.53
N ASP A 191 6.83 -23.40 -12.55
CA ASP A 191 6.01 -22.67 -13.52
C ASP A 191 5.81 -21.19 -13.14
N LEU A 192 6.29 -20.73 -11.97
CA LEU A 192 6.24 -19.33 -11.56
C LEU A 192 7.43 -18.55 -12.13
N ASN A 193 7.27 -18.05 -13.36
CA ASN A 193 8.30 -17.27 -14.05
C ASN A 193 8.42 -15.83 -13.54
N LEU A 194 7.29 -15.19 -13.23
CA LEU A 194 7.23 -13.83 -12.71
C LEU A 194 6.53 -13.86 -11.36
N LEU A 195 7.25 -13.54 -10.29
CA LEU A 195 6.65 -13.22 -9.00
C LEU A 195 6.12 -11.79 -9.04
N GLU A 196 4.82 -11.60 -8.80
CA GLU A 196 4.17 -10.28 -8.77
C GLU A 196 3.88 -9.80 -7.35
N GLY A 197 3.65 -10.72 -6.42
CA GLY A 197 3.49 -10.37 -5.02
C GLY A 197 3.34 -11.55 -4.08
N VAL A 198 3.44 -11.22 -2.80
CA VAL A 198 3.26 -12.12 -1.67
C VAL A 198 2.35 -11.41 -0.68
N VAL A 199 1.41 -12.12 -0.07
CA VAL A 199 0.58 -11.61 1.02
C VAL A 199 0.48 -12.65 2.14
N ALA A 200 0.26 -12.18 3.36
CA ALA A 200 0.20 -13.03 4.53
C ALA A 200 -0.99 -12.66 5.42
N GLY A 201 -1.67 -13.67 5.94
CA GLY A 201 -2.63 -13.53 7.03
C GLY A 201 -2.01 -13.88 8.37
N ALA A 202 -2.82 -14.34 9.32
CA ALA A 202 -2.34 -14.72 10.65
C ALA A 202 -1.31 -15.85 10.59
N GLY A 203 -1.72 -16.93 9.91
CA GLY A 203 -0.95 -18.16 9.79
C GLY A 203 -1.05 -18.76 8.40
N HIS A 204 -1.26 -17.95 7.35
CA HIS A 204 -1.23 -18.43 5.97
C HIS A 204 -0.53 -17.43 5.06
N THR A 205 0.05 -17.94 3.98
CA THR A 205 0.82 -17.19 2.99
C THR A 205 0.25 -17.46 1.61
N LEU A 206 0.09 -16.40 0.80
CA LEU A 206 -0.24 -16.52 -0.61
C LEU A 206 0.85 -15.89 -1.47
N VAL A 207 1.17 -16.56 -2.57
CA VAL A 207 2.16 -16.13 -3.56
C VAL A 207 1.47 -16.08 -4.91
N PHE A 208 1.55 -14.94 -5.60
CA PHE A 208 0.94 -14.78 -6.91
C PHE A 208 1.89 -14.19 -7.94
N GLY A 209 1.61 -14.52 -9.19
CA GLY A 209 2.44 -14.09 -10.30
C GLY A 209 1.98 -14.68 -11.61
N ARG A 210 2.92 -14.94 -12.53
CA ARG A 210 2.60 -15.44 -13.87
C ARG A 210 3.54 -16.53 -14.35
N ASP A 211 2.99 -17.41 -15.19
CA ASP A 211 3.77 -18.36 -15.96
C ASP A 211 4.47 -17.71 -17.17
N SER A 212 5.21 -18.51 -17.93
CA SER A 212 5.91 -18.10 -19.15
C SER A 212 4.98 -17.58 -20.25
N ASN A 213 3.70 -17.94 -20.21
CA ASN A 213 2.65 -17.49 -21.13
C ASN A 213 1.85 -16.30 -20.58
N LYS A 214 2.30 -15.68 -19.48
CA LYS A 214 1.64 -14.56 -18.77
C LYS A 214 0.29 -14.90 -18.14
N LYS A 215 -0.05 -16.19 -18.01
CA LYS A 215 -1.25 -16.63 -17.30
C LYS A 215 -1.05 -16.44 -15.79
N PRO A 216 -2.03 -15.89 -15.06
CA PRO A 216 -1.89 -15.70 -13.62
C PRO A 216 -1.81 -17.05 -12.90
N LEU A 217 -0.95 -17.09 -11.89
CA LEU A 217 -0.75 -18.20 -10.97
C LEU A 217 -0.96 -17.70 -9.55
N LEU A 218 -1.58 -18.54 -8.72
CA LEU A 218 -1.80 -18.29 -7.30
C LEU A 218 -1.49 -19.57 -6.53
N PHE A 219 -0.67 -19.43 -5.50
CA PHE A 219 -0.27 -20.50 -4.60
C PHE A 219 -0.52 -20.09 -3.16
N ALA A 220 -0.80 -21.06 -2.30
CA ALA A 220 -1.06 -20.83 -0.88
C ALA A 220 -0.42 -21.92 0.00
N CYS A 221 -0.01 -21.56 1.20
CA CYS A 221 0.41 -22.49 2.26
C CYS A 221 0.05 -21.96 3.65
N GLY A 222 0.14 -22.81 4.66
CA GLY A 222 -0.17 -22.51 6.04
C GLY A 222 -1.49 -23.06 6.54
N MET A 223 -2.03 -22.37 7.54
CA MET A 223 -3.29 -22.65 8.24
C MET A 223 -4.47 -22.61 7.27
N ASN A 224 -5.32 -23.63 7.32
CA ASN A 224 -6.49 -23.79 6.45
C ASN A 224 -7.75 -24.25 7.19
N ASN A 225 -7.77 -24.24 8.52
CA ASN A 225 -8.91 -24.69 9.32
C ASN A 225 -10.26 -24.00 9.00
N TYR A 226 -10.26 -22.82 8.37
CA TYR A 226 -11.46 -22.11 7.90
C TYR A 226 -11.63 -22.15 6.38
N GLY A 227 -10.72 -22.78 5.64
CA GLY A 227 -10.71 -22.78 4.18
C GLY A 227 -10.00 -21.59 3.54
N GLN A 228 -9.19 -20.85 4.31
CA GLN A 228 -8.53 -19.62 3.87
C GLN A 228 -7.49 -19.84 2.76
N LEU A 229 -7.04 -21.08 2.54
CA LEU A 229 -6.20 -21.40 1.39
C LEU A 229 -6.99 -21.59 0.10
N GLY A 230 -8.33 -21.73 0.16
CA GLY A 230 -9.21 -21.83 -1.02
C GLY A 230 -9.11 -23.13 -1.83
N LEU A 231 -8.53 -24.19 -1.28
CA LEU A 231 -8.25 -25.46 -1.96
C LEU A 231 -9.45 -26.42 -2.07
N GLY A 232 -10.60 -26.07 -1.52
CA GLY A 232 -11.80 -26.92 -1.45
C GLY A 232 -11.85 -27.81 -0.20
N ASP A 233 -10.84 -27.76 0.65
CA ASP A 233 -10.77 -28.47 1.92
C ASP A 233 -10.37 -27.54 3.09
N GLN A 234 -10.12 -28.12 4.26
CA GLN A 234 -9.69 -27.41 5.48
C GLN A 234 -8.35 -27.95 6.02
N ALA A 235 -7.52 -28.58 5.17
CA ALA A 235 -6.25 -29.15 5.56
C ALA A 235 -5.12 -28.13 5.42
N ASP A 236 -4.34 -27.94 6.49
CA ASP A 236 -3.14 -27.10 6.49
C ASP A 236 -2.11 -27.61 5.48
N GLN A 237 -1.31 -26.71 4.93
CA GLN A 237 -0.34 -27.03 3.87
C GLN A 237 1.06 -26.53 4.24
N SER A 238 2.02 -27.44 4.38
CA SER A 238 3.41 -27.08 4.71
C SER A 238 4.24 -26.61 3.52
N SER A 239 3.73 -26.76 2.30
CA SER A 239 4.36 -26.32 1.06
C SER A 239 3.36 -25.56 0.18
N LEU A 240 3.87 -24.72 -0.72
CA LEU A 240 3.04 -23.94 -1.65
C LEU A 240 2.20 -24.86 -2.54
N GLN A 241 0.87 -24.83 -2.33
CA GLN A 241 -0.11 -25.54 -3.15
C GLN A 241 -0.74 -24.60 -4.15
N ARG A 242 -0.96 -25.09 -5.37
CA ARG A 242 -1.60 -24.31 -6.43
C ARG A 242 -3.09 -24.16 -6.14
N LEU A 243 -3.56 -22.91 -6.10
CA LEU A 243 -4.97 -22.58 -6.06
C LEU A 243 -5.47 -22.25 -7.47
N GLU A 244 -6.64 -22.78 -7.82
CA GLU A 244 -7.28 -22.46 -9.09
C GLU A 244 -7.90 -21.06 -9.06
N ILE A 245 -7.42 -20.18 -9.93
CA ILE A 245 -8.03 -18.87 -10.15
C ILE A 245 -9.33 -19.06 -10.94
N PRO A 246 -10.46 -18.48 -10.49
CA PRO A 246 -11.74 -18.53 -11.21
C PRO A 246 -11.60 -18.12 -12.67
N LYS A 247 -12.22 -18.90 -13.57
CA LYS A 247 -12.09 -18.71 -15.04
C LYS A 247 -12.66 -17.38 -15.51
N GLU A 248 -13.52 -16.77 -14.72
CA GLU A 248 -14.09 -15.45 -14.94
C GLU A 248 -13.04 -14.35 -14.84
N ILE A 249 -11.96 -14.54 -14.06
CA ILE A 249 -10.87 -13.57 -13.95
C ILE A 249 -9.94 -13.74 -15.15
N SER A 250 -10.04 -12.83 -16.12
CA SER A 250 -9.09 -12.76 -17.24
C SER A 250 -7.85 -11.94 -16.90
N SER A 251 -7.97 -10.99 -15.98
CA SER A 251 -6.86 -10.16 -15.49
C SER A 251 -6.84 -10.15 -13.96
N LEU A 252 -5.91 -10.88 -13.36
CA LEU A 252 -5.66 -10.81 -11.91
C LEU A 252 -5.02 -9.46 -11.59
N GLU A 253 -5.64 -8.70 -10.67
CA GLU A 253 -5.16 -7.37 -10.26
C GLU A 253 -4.60 -7.37 -8.83
N GLY A 254 -5.07 -8.28 -7.96
CA GLY A 254 -4.48 -8.42 -6.65
C GLY A 254 -5.05 -9.55 -5.81
N VAL A 255 -4.31 -9.85 -4.75
CA VAL A 255 -4.64 -10.84 -3.72
C VAL A 255 -4.44 -10.15 -2.37
N VAL A 256 -5.35 -10.39 -1.42
CA VAL A 256 -5.33 -9.77 -0.09
C VAL A 256 -5.62 -10.85 0.94
N ALA A 257 -4.87 -10.85 2.04
CA ALA A 257 -5.11 -11.73 3.17
C ALA A 257 -5.60 -10.89 4.36
N GLY A 258 -6.70 -11.31 4.98
CA GLY A 258 -7.05 -10.93 6.35
C GLY A 258 -6.44 -11.91 7.35
N PHE A 259 -6.93 -11.94 8.60
CA PHE A 259 -6.38 -12.85 9.60
C PHE A 259 -6.58 -14.31 9.18
N ASN A 260 -7.82 -14.68 8.86
CA ASN A 260 -8.21 -16.05 8.50
C ASN A 260 -9.07 -16.09 7.23
N HIS A 261 -8.92 -15.12 6.33
CA HIS A 261 -9.64 -15.09 5.05
C HIS A 261 -8.79 -14.52 3.93
N THR A 262 -9.09 -14.91 2.71
CA THR A 262 -8.38 -14.52 1.49
C THR A 262 -9.36 -13.86 0.55
N LEU A 263 -8.94 -12.77 -0.10
CA LEU A 263 -9.65 -12.14 -1.20
C LEU A 263 -8.78 -12.11 -2.46
N VAL A 264 -9.41 -12.35 -3.60
CA VAL A 264 -8.78 -12.31 -4.92
C VAL A 264 -9.61 -11.41 -5.81
N PHE A 265 -8.98 -10.42 -6.43
CA PHE A 265 -9.68 -9.48 -7.30
C PHE A 265 -8.99 -9.27 -8.63
N GLY A 266 -9.82 -8.91 -9.62
CA GLY A 266 -9.37 -8.75 -10.99
C GLY A 266 -10.49 -8.24 -11.87
N ARG A 267 -10.36 -8.50 -13.17
CA ARG A 267 -11.37 -8.15 -14.17
C ARG A 267 -11.75 -9.34 -15.03
N ASP A 268 -13.01 -9.33 -15.48
CA ASP A 268 -13.47 -10.19 -16.55
C ASP A 268 -12.98 -9.72 -17.93
N SER A 269 -13.32 -10.49 -18.97
CA SER A 269 -12.91 -10.20 -20.36
C SER A 269 -13.49 -8.90 -20.93
N LEU A 270 -14.48 -8.32 -20.26
CA LEU A 270 -15.10 -7.03 -20.61
C LEU A 270 -14.56 -5.89 -19.75
N GLY A 271 -13.63 -6.14 -18.83
CA GLY A 271 -13.04 -5.16 -17.93
C GLY A 271 -13.85 -4.86 -16.67
N LYS A 272 -14.93 -5.61 -16.41
CA LYS A 272 -15.75 -5.45 -15.20
C LYS A 272 -14.99 -5.98 -13.98
N PRO A 273 -14.99 -5.27 -12.84
CA PRO A 273 -14.32 -5.76 -11.64
C PRO A 273 -14.99 -7.01 -11.09
N LEU A 274 -14.16 -7.94 -10.64
CA LEU A 274 -14.55 -9.18 -9.97
C LEU A 274 -13.83 -9.28 -8.63
N LEU A 275 -14.55 -9.75 -7.62
CA LEU A 275 -14.01 -10.00 -6.28
C LEU A 275 -14.49 -11.37 -5.81
N PHE A 276 -13.54 -12.19 -5.38
CA PHE A 276 -13.77 -13.51 -4.82
C PHE A 276 -13.17 -13.58 -3.42
N ALA A 277 -13.76 -14.40 -2.55
CA ALA A 277 -13.30 -14.58 -1.18
C ALA A 277 -13.44 -16.03 -0.70
N CYS A 278 -12.55 -16.46 0.19
CA CYS A 278 -12.62 -17.73 0.92
C CYS A 278 -12.07 -17.60 2.34
N GLY A 279 -12.29 -18.61 3.18
CA GLY A 279 -11.85 -18.66 4.58
C GLY A 279 -12.97 -18.39 5.58
N ASN A 280 -12.57 -17.82 6.72
CA ASN A 280 -13.47 -17.52 7.83
C ASN A 280 -14.52 -16.47 7.42
N ASN A 281 -15.77 -16.72 7.76
CA ASN A 281 -16.90 -15.85 7.50
C ASN A 281 -17.86 -15.72 8.70
N GLU A 282 -17.45 -16.13 9.90
CA GLU A 282 -18.28 -16.10 11.12
C GLU A 282 -18.88 -14.71 11.41
N TYR A 283 -18.24 -13.63 10.96
CA TYR A 283 -18.70 -12.26 11.13
C TYR A 283 -19.16 -11.61 9.82
N GLY A 284 -19.23 -12.35 8.71
CA GLY A 284 -19.61 -11.83 7.41
C GLY A 284 -18.47 -11.20 6.61
N GLN A 285 -17.21 -11.43 7.00
CA GLN A 285 -16.02 -10.78 6.40
C GLN A 285 -15.73 -11.18 4.94
N LEU A 286 -16.45 -12.19 4.40
CA LEU A 286 -16.42 -12.53 2.98
C LEU A 286 -17.46 -11.76 2.14
N GLY A 287 -18.44 -11.10 2.76
CA GLY A 287 -19.41 -10.25 2.04
C GLY A 287 -20.44 -11.02 1.18
N LEU A 288 -20.69 -12.30 1.50
CA LEU A 288 -21.51 -13.22 0.69
C LEU A 288 -23.01 -13.23 1.06
N GLY A 289 -23.44 -12.39 2.00
CA GLY A 289 -24.83 -12.38 2.49
C GLY A 289 -25.18 -13.48 3.49
N HIS A 290 -24.19 -14.24 3.95
CA HIS A 290 -24.31 -15.26 5.00
C HIS A 290 -23.02 -15.31 5.84
N GLN A 291 -23.00 -16.14 6.89
CA GLN A 291 -21.88 -16.26 7.86
C GLN A 291 -21.21 -17.64 7.84
N ASN A 292 -21.31 -18.34 6.71
CA ASN A 292 -20.71 -19.67 6.54
C ASN A 292 -19.31 -19.55 5.93
N ASN A 293 -18.33 -20.20 6.55
CA ASN A 293 -16.97 -20.31 6.04
C ASN A 293 -16.95 -20.95 4.64
N GLN A 294 -15.97 -20.59 3.82
CA GLN A 294 -15.85 -21.06 2.45
C GLN A 294 -14.47 -21.68 2.21
N SER A 295 -14.41 -22.95 1.82
CA SER A 295 -13.15 -23.63 1.48
C SER A 295 -12.69 -23.42 0.05
N SER A 296 -13.51 -22.82 -0.81
CA SER A 296 -13.16 -22.43 -2.17
C SER A 296 -13.52 -20.98 -2.43
N LEU A 297 -12.84 -20.34 -3.37
CA LEU A 297 -13.13 -18.97 -3.78
C LEU A 297 -14.59 -18.83 -4.25
N GLN A 298 -15.37 -18.04 -3.50
CA GLN A 298 -16.73 -17.68 -3.86
C GLN A 298 -16.76 -16.26 -4.38
N ARG A 299 -17.50 -16.05 -5.47
CA ARG A 299 -17.76 -14.72 -6.02
C ARG A 299 -18.66 -13.95 -5.06
N LEU A 300 -18.28 -12.72 -4.73
CA LEU A 300 -19.22 -11.77 -4.11
C LEU A 300 -19.69 -10.74 -5.13
N GLU A 301 -20.94 -10.33 -4.98
CA GLU A 301 -21.52 -9.31 -5.84
C GLU A 301 -21.11 -7.93 -5.34
N LEU A 302 -20.35 -7.22 -6.18
CA LEU A 302 -19.96 -5.83 -5.92
C LEU A 302 -21.18 -4.91 -6.07
N PRO A 303 -21.33 -3.90 -5.19
CA PRO A 303 -22.40 -2.91 -5.30
C PRO A 303 -22.41 -2.24 -6.69
N GLN A 304 -23.61 -1.99 -7.24
CA GLN A 304 -23.75 -1.33 -8.55
C GLN A 304 -23.14 0.07 -8.58
N ASP A 305 -23.09 0.73 -7.42
CA ASP A 305 -22.49 2.06 -7.25
C ASP A 305 -20.95 2.02 -7.35
N LEU A 306 -20.31 0.85 -7.29
CA LEU A 306 -18.87 0.68 -7.44
C LEU A 306 -18.53 0.37 -8.91
N ASN A 307 -18.31 1.42 -9.69
CA ASN A 307 -18.00 1.30 -11.13
C ASN A 307 -16.54 0.91 -11.38
N SER A 308 -15.60 1.40 -10.56
CA SER A 308 -14.22 0.93 -10.54
C SER A 308 -13.90 0.28 -9.20
N LEU A 309 -13.13 -0.81 -9.24
CA LEU A 309 -12.46 -1.36 -8.08
C LEU A 309 -11.01 -0.88 -8.11
N GLU A 310 -10.61 -0.06 -7.15
CA GLU A 310 -9.24 0.47 -7.04
C GLU A 310 -8.43 -0.26 -5.97
N GLY A 311 -9.08 -0.84 -4.97
CA GLY A 311 -8.39 -1.70 -4.03
C GLY A 311 -9.29 -2.35 -3.00
N VAL A 312 -8.69 -3.32 -2.32
CA VAL A 312 -9.29 -4.15 -1.28
C VAL A 312 -8.32 -4.17 -0.11
N VAL A 313 -8.85 -4.04 1.11
CA VAL A 313 -8.07 -4.13 2.34
C VAL A 313 -8.77 -5.09 3.29
N ALA A 314 -8.04 -6.00 3.90
CA ALA A 314 -8.57 -6.90 4.90
C ALA A 314 -7.93 -6.61 6.26
N GLY A 315 -8.77 -6.51 7.29
CA GLY A 315 -8.35 -6.59 8.69
C GLY A 315 -8.58 -7.99 9.25
N ALA A 316 -8.71 -8.12 10.58
CA ALA A 316 -8.82 -9.46 11.17
C ALA A 316 -10.09 -10.19 10.76
N PHE A 317 -11.18 -9.47 10.90
CA PHE A 317 -12.52 -9.98 10.78
C PHE A 317 -13.37 -9.04 9.93
N HIS A 318 -12.76 -8.15 9.15
CA HIS A 318 -13.48 -7.21 8.28
C HIS A 318 -12.71 -6.95 7.00
N THR A 319 -13.42 -6.47 6.00
CA THR A 319 -12.92 -6.15 4.67
C THR A 319 -13.46 -4.80 4.25
N LEU A 320 -12.59 -3.99 3.64
CA LEU A 320 -12.90 -2.72 3.02
C LEU A 320 -12.62 -2.82 1.52
N VAL A 321 -13.53 -2.26 0.72
CA VAL A 321 -13.42 -2.21 -0.74
C VAL A 321 -13.62 -0.77 -1.18
N PHE A 322 -12.72 -0.25 -2.00
CA PHE A 322 -12.77 1.13 -2.45
C PHE A 322 -12.54 1.28 -3.96
N GLY A 323 -13.07 2.36 -4.49
CA GLY A 323 -12.92 2.77 -5.88
C GLY A 323 -13.81 3.96 -6.19
N CYS A 324 -14.34 4.05 -7.40
CA CYS A 324 -15.14 5.19 -7.82
C CYS A 324 -16.53 4.77 -8.33
N ASP A 325 -17.50 5.67 -8.14
CA ASP A 325 -18.81 5.57 -8.78
C ASP A 325 -18.77 5.90 -10.27
N SER A 326 -19.91 5.82 -10.94
CA SER A 326 -20.06 6.14 -12.36
C SER A 326 -19.74 7.61 -12.72
N LYS A 327 -19.62 8.49 -11.71
CA LYS A 327 -19.25 9.91 -11.85
C LYS A 327 -17.79 10.17 -11.45
N GLY A 328 -17.02 9.12 -11.14
CA GLY A 328 -15.62 9.25 -10.69
C GLY A 328 -15.49 9.70 -9.23
N LYS A 329 -16.55 9.66 -8.43
CA LYS A 329 -16.49 10.03 -7.02
C LYS A 329 -15.99 8.84 -6.20
N PRO A 330 -15.02 9.03 -5.27
CA PRO A 330 -14.57 7.97 -4.39
C PRO A 330 -15.71 7.38 -3.55
N THR A 331 -15.75 6.05 -3.51
CA THR A 331 -16.69 5.25 -2.74
C THR A 331 -15.94 4.22 -1.90
N LEU A 332 -16.49 3.91 -0.73
CA LEU A 332 -15.94 2.95 0.23
C LEU A 332 -17.08 2.07 0.73
N PHE A 333 -16.86 0.77 0.66
CA PHE A 333 -17.76 -0.25 1.20
C PHE A 333 -17.02 -1.07 2.25
N ALA A 334 -17.75 -1.51 3.27
CA ALA A 334 -17.21 -2.27 4.37
C ALA A 334 -18.13 -3.46 4.71
N PHE A 335 -17.53 -4.58 5.11
CA PHE A 335 -18.24 -5.78 5.57
C PHE A 335 -17.38 -6.60 6.55
N GLY A 336 -18.02 -7.44 7.34
CA GLY A 336 -17.45 -8.22 8.43
C GLY A 336 -17.85 -7.73 9.82
N SER A 337 -17.00 -8.02 10.80
CA SER A 337 -17.14 -7.62 12.18
C SER A 337 -17.17 -6.11 12.30
N ASN A 338 -18.07 -5.61 13.16
CA ASN A 338 -18.23 -4.19 13.46
C ASN A 338 -18.38 -3.93 14.97
N TYR A 339 -18.09 -4.90 15.84
CA TYR A 339 -18.19 -4.71 17.29
C TYR A 339 -17.38 -3.50 17.78
N GLY A 340 -16.28 -3.19 17.09
CA GLY A 340 -15.42 -2.06 17.35
C GLY A 340 -15.76 -0.79 16.55
N GLY A 341 -16.85 -0.78 15.77
CA GLY A 341 -17.13 0.32 14.83
C GLY A 341 -16.14 0.38 13.66
N GLN A 342 -15.35 -0.67 13.42
CA GLN A 342 -14.28 -0.70 12.43
C GLN A 342 -14.78 -0.58 10.97
N LEU A 343 -16.08 -0.81 10.73
CA LEU A 343 -16.68 -0.60 9.42
C LEU A 343 -17.00 0.89 9.16
N GLY A 344 -16.95 1.76 10.18
CA GLY A 344 -17.19 3.19 10.02
C GLY A 344 -18.64 3.58 9.72
N LEU A 345 -19.61 2.71 10.05
CA LEU A 345 -21.02 2.88 9.69
C LEU A 345 -21.84 3.74 10.67
N GLY A 346 -21.24 4.19 11.77
CA GLY A 346 -21.94 4.94 12.83
C GLY A 346 -22.74 4.06 13.80
N HIS A 347 -22.61 2.73 13.70
CA HIS A 347 -23.15 1.74 14.64
C HIS A 347 -22.16 0.56 14.76
N GLN A 348 -22.46 -0.41 15.63
CA GLN A 348 -21.56 -1.53 15.99
C GLN A 348 -22.07 -2.91 15.50
N GLU A 349 -22.94 -2.93 14.50
CA GLU A 349 -23.52 -4.18 13.98
C GLU A 349 -22.72 -4.70 12.79
N ASN A 350 -22.37 -6.00 12.82
CA ASN A 350 -21.66 -6.69 11.75
C ASN A 350 -22.45 -6.59 10.44
N GLN A 351 -21.74 -6.51 9.31
CA GLN A 351 -22.36 -6.51 7.98
C GLN A 351 -21.87 -7.72 7.19
N ASN A 352 -22.76 -8.56 6.69
CA ASN A 352 -22.39 -9.70 5.86
C ASN A 352 -22.50 -9.42 4.36
N LEU A 353 -22.84 -8.19 3.98
CA LEU A 353 -22.86 -7.67 2.62
C LEU A 353 -22.07 -6.37 2.56
N PRO A 354 -21.45 -6.04 1.41
CA PRO A 354 -20.78 -4.77 1.21
C PRO A 354 -21.73 -3.60 1.50
N THR A 355 -21.43 -2.85 2.56
CA THR A 355 -22.27 -1.75 3.03
C THR A 355 -21.54 -0.43 2.82
N ALA A 356 -22.21 0.53 2.17
CA ALA A 356 -21.61 1.84 1.89
C ALA A 356 -21.25 2.57 3.18
N VAL A 357 -20.00 3.01 3.29
CA VAL A 357 -19.52 3.79 4.43
C VAL A 357 -19.94 5.25 4.23
N PRO A 358 -20.81 5.81 5.10
CA PRO A 358 -21.32 7.17 4.92
C PRO A 358 -20.18 8.18 5.09
N LYS A 359 -19.83 8.86 3.98
CA LYS A 359 -18.78 9.88 3.83
C LYS A 359 -17.50 9.57 4.64
N PRO A 360 -16.44 9.01 4.02
CA PRO A 360 -15.15 8.93 4.67
C PRO A 360 -14.75 10.33 5.16
N VAL A 361 -14.18 10.41 6.37
CA VAL A 361 -13.62 11.66 6.93
C VAL A 361 -12.79 12.34 5.84
N ILE A 362 -13.24 13.52 5.43
CA ILE A 362 -12.71 14.29 4.32
C ILE A 362 -11.28 14.72 4.70
N CYS A 363 -10.27 14.09 4.11
CA CYS A 363 -9.03 14.79 3.82
C CYS A 363 -9.16 15.25 2.36
N ASP A 364 -9.01 16.55 2.11
CA ASP A 364 -9.21 17.20 0.82
C ASP A 364 -8.16 16.70 -0.21
N SER A 365 -8.39 15.49 -0.73
CA SER A 365 -7.40 14.69 -1.47
C SER A 365 -7.06 15.27 -2.84
N GLU A 366 -7.98 16.01 -3.46
CA GLU A 366 -7.69 16.73 -4.71
C GLU A 366 -6.73 17.90 -4.50
N LYS A 367 -6.86 18.65 -3.41
CA LYS A 367 -5.99 19.78 -3.07
C LYS A 367 -4.57 19.29 -2.78
N TYR A 368 -4.45 18.17 -2.05
CA TYR A 368 -3.18 17.53 -1.75
C TYR A 368 -2.49 16.93 -2.99
N ARG A 369 -3.24 16.21 -3.85
CA ARG A 369 -2.71 15.65 -5.11
C ARG A 369 -2.23 16.75 -6.07
N LEU A 370 -2.98 17.85 -6.20
CA LEU A 370 -2.60 18.98 -7.05
C LEU A 370 -1.36 19.71 -6.49
N LYS A 371 -1.27 19.89 -5.17
CA LYS A 371 -0.09 20.45 -4.51
C LYS A 371 1.16 19.60 -4.76
N MET A 372 1.06 18.29 -4.59
CA MET A 372 2.16 17.36 -4.87
C MET A 372 2.63 17.38 -6.32
N ALA A 373 1.69 17.43 -7.28
CA ALA A 373 2.03 17.54 -8.70
C ALA A 373 2.75 18.85 -9.03
N ILE A 374 2.30 19.98 -8.47
CA ILE A 374 2.92 21.30 -8.67
C ILE A 374 4.30 21.37 -8.01
N GLU A 375 4.44 20.89 -6.77
CA GLU A 375 5.72 20.89 -6.05
C GLU A 375 6.75 19.99 -6.72
N HIS A 376 6.32 18.82 -7.24
CA HIS A 376 7.17 17.97 -8.06
C HIS A 376 7.65 18.70 -9.32
N HIS A 377 6.75 19.40 -10.01
CA HIS A 377 7.10 20.17 -11.21
C HIS A 377 8.06 21.34 -10.91
N ILE A 378 7.88 22.03 -9.78
CA ILE A 378 8.81 23.06 -9.29
C ILE A 378 10.19 22.46 -9.04
N LYS A 379 10.27 21.28 -8.41
CA LYS A 379 11.53 20.59 -8.11
C LYS A 379 12.27 20.19 -9.38
N THR A 380 11.54 19.70 -10.39
CA THR A 380 12.10 19.37 -11.71
C THR A 380 12.65 20.63 -12.40
N LEU A 381 11.88 21.72 -12.42
CA LEU A 381 12.30 23.00 -12.99
C LEU A 381 13.47 23.66 -12.23
N SER A 382 13.59 23.44 -10.92
CA SER A 382 14.69 23.98 -10.11
C SER A 382 16.00 23.17 -10.22
N ASN A 383 15.90 21.89 -10.58
CA ASN A 383 17.06 21.01 -10.72
C ASN A 383 17.65 21.02 -12.15
N GLU A 384 16.89 21.48 -13.15
CA GLU A 384 17.40 21.75 -14.50
C GLU A 384 17.98 23.17 -14.59
N PHE A 385 19.17 23.38 -14.01
CA PHE A 385 19.94 24.59 -14.27
C PHE A 385 20.59 24.53 -15.66
N SER A 386 20.21 25.48 -16.53
CA SER A 386 20.53 25.61 -17.97
C SER A 386 19.90 24.47 -18.79
N TRP A 387 19.04 24.74 -19.79
CA TRP A 387 19.47 24.76 -21.19
C TRP A 387 18.37 25.34 -22.14
N PHE A 388 17.47 26.21 -21.67
CA PHE A 388 16.39 26.74 -22.51
C PHE A 388 16.39 28.27 -22.57
N GLY A 389 16.72 28.79 -23.76
CA GLY A 389 16.46 30.18 -24.13
C GLY A 389 14.96 30.41 -24.30
N LEU A 390 14.34 31.03 -23.30
CA LEU A 390 12.97 31.57 -23.36
C LEU A 390 12.99 33.01 -22.79
N LYS A 391 12.04 33.85 -23.24
CA LYS A 391 11.96 35.29 -22.92
C LYS A 391 11.72 35.64 -21.43
N LYS A 392 11.46 34.67 -20.55
CA LYS A 392 11.45 34.83 -19.09
C LYS A 392 12.22 33.69 -18.42
N SER A 393 12.90 34.01 -17.32
CA SER A 393 13.81 33.08 -16.64
C SER A 393 13.05 31.92 -15.99
N PRO A 394 13.67 30.74 -15.81
CA PRO A 394 13.10 29.64 -14.99
C PRO A 394 12.63 30.11 -13.61
N GLN A 395 13.28 31.15 -13.05
CA GLN A 395 12.93 31.77 -11.79
C GLN A 395 11.55 32.47 -11.85
N ASP A 396 11.15 33.03 -12.99
CA ASP A 396 9.83 33.65 -13.18
C ASP A 396 8.71 32.61 -13.26
N LYS A 397 8.96 31.46 -13.92
CA LYS A 397 8.01 30.33 -13.96
C LYS A 397 7.83 29.69 -12.58
N ILE A 398 8.92 29.52 -11.84
CA ILE A 398 8.90 29.05 -10.45
C ILE A 398 8.12 30.06 -9.58
N LYS A 399 8.28 31.37 -9.80
CA LYS A 399 7.53 32.40 -9.09
C LYS A 399 6.03 32.31 -9.36
N ILE A 400 5.62 32.08 -10.61
CA ILE A 400 4.20 31.89 -10.99
C ILE A 400 3.63 30.61 -10.37
N LEU A 401 4.36 29.50 -10.38
CA LEU A 401 3.94 28.23 -9.78
C LEU A 401 3.85 28.31 -8.25
N LYS A 402 4.77 29.03 -7.60
CA LYS A 402 4.69 29.34 -6.16
C LYS A 402 3.49 30.21 -5.83
N GLN A 403 3.22 31.24 -6.64
CA GLN A 403 2.01 32.06 -6.49
C GLN A 403 0.72 31.23 -6.68
N LEU A 404 0.75 30.20 -7.53
CA LEU A 404 -0.36 29.26 -7.72
C LEU A 404 -0.59 28.41 -6.46
N CYS A 405 0.48 27.90 -5.83
CA CYS A 405 0.41 27.20 -4.54
C CYS A 405 -0.14 28.10 -3.43
N GLU A 406 0.33 29.34 -3.34
CA GLU A 406 -0.15 30.33 -2.35
C GLU A 406 -1.64 30.67 -2.57
N ASN A 407 -2.08 30.82 -3.82
CA ASN A 407 -3.47 31.10 -4.14
C ASN A 407 -4.39 29.88 -3.91
N LEU A 408 -3.88 28.65 -4.09
CA LEU A 408 -4.58 27.40 -3.74
C LEU A 408 -4.84 27.28 -2.23
N GLU A 409 -4.02 27.91 -1.40
CA GLU A 409 -4.20 27.96 0.05
C GLU A 409 -5.29 28.95 0.50
N GLN A 410 -5.74 29.87 -0.36
CA GLN A 410 -6.71 30.95 -0.05
C GLN A 410 -8.09 30.78 -0.74
N VAL A 411 -8.43 29.57 -1.22
CA VAL A 411 -9.67 29.32 -1.99
C VAL A 411 -10.88 29.08 -1.08
N ASP A 412 -11.35 30.14 -0.41
CA ASP A 412 -12.60 30.12 0.36
C ASP A 412 -13.71 31.00 -0.25
N ASN A 413 -13.47 31.66 -1.41
CA ASN A 413 -14.49 32.48 -2.07
C ASN A 413 -14.35 32.56 -3.61
N ALA A 414 -15.39 33.09 -4.28
CA ALA A 414 -15.51 33.17 -5.74
C ALA A 414 -14.44 34.06 -6.40
N ASN A 415 -13.99 35.13 -5.75
CA ASN A 415 -12.92 36.01 -6.26
C ASN A 415 -11.57 35.28 -6.33
N SER A 416 -11.28 34.39 -5.37
CA SER A 416 -10.07 33.56 -5.38
C SER A 416 -10.10 32.51 -6.51
N LYS A 417 -11.28 31.95 -6.82
CA LYS A 417 -11.47 31.01 -7.96
C LYS A 417 -11.26 31.70 -9.31
N GLN A 418 -11.74 32.94 -9.45
CA GLN A 418 -11.53 33.73 -10.67
C GLN A 418 -10.05 34.08 -10.87
N LYS A 419 -9.35 34.53 -9.83
CA LYS A 419 -7.90 34.75 -9.87
C LYS A 419 -7.11 33.49 -10.21
N LEU A 420 -7.49 32.34 -9.65
CA LEU A 420 -6.85 31.06 -9.95
C LEU A 420 -6.99 30.69 -11.44
N ARG A 421 -8.19 30.91 -12.00
CA ARG A 421 -8.47 30.67 -13.43
C ARG A 421 -7.68 31.61 -14.34
N GLU A 422 -7.54 32.88 -13.97
CA GLU A 422 -6.74 33.85 -14.73
C GLU A 422 -5.26 33.46 -14.79
N VAL A 423 -4.68 33.00 -13.67
CA VAL A 423 -3.28 32.55 -13.62
C VAL A 423 -3.08 31.24 -14.41
N MET A 424 -4.01 30.28 -14.30
CA MET A 424 -3.99 29.05 -15.11
C MET A 424 -4.09 29.33 -16.61
N SER A 425 -4.94 30.29 -17.02
CA SER A 425 -5.10 30.70 -18.42
C SER A 425 -3.84 31.37 -18.96
N THR A 426 -3.16 32.18 -18.13
CA THR A 426 -1.89 32.82 -18.51
C THR A 426 -0.80 31.79 -18.75
N LEU A 427 -0.72 30.78 -17.88
CA LEU A 427 0.23 29.67 -18.00
C LEU A 427 -0.02 28.83 -19.28
N LEU A 428 -1.28 28.56 -19.60
CA LEU A 428 -1.68 27.80 -20.77
C LEU A 428 -1.29 28.50 -22.08
N GLU A 429 -1.56 29.81 -22.17
CA GLU A 429 -1.20 30.60 -23.36
C GLU A 429 0.32 30.72 -23.54
N GLU A 430 1.08 30.89 -22.46
CA GLU A 430 2.54 30.87 -22.52
C GLU A 430 3.09 29.51 -22.97
N HIS A 431 2.47 28.41 -22.54
CA HIS A 431 2.83 27.05 -22.95
C HIS A 431 2.55 26.81 -24.45
N LYS A 432 1.37 27.19 -24.93
CA LYS A 432 0.98 27.09 -26.35
C LYS A 432 1.91 27.92 -27.26
N GLN A 433 2.26 29.13 -26.83
CA GLN A 433 3.18 29.99 -27.58
C GLN A 433 4.58 29.38 -27.67
N THR A 434 5.08 28.79 -26.58
CA THR A 434 6.38 28.10 -26.52
C THR A 434 6.46 26.93 -27.51
N ILE A 435 5.38 26.14 -27.61
CA ILE A 435 5.26 25.00 -28.55
C ILE A 435 5.24 25.49 -30.01
N LYS A 436 4.53 26.58 -30.28
CA LYS A 436 4.39 27.16 -31.62
C LYS A 436 5.73 27.71 -32.14
N GLU A 437 6.54 28.29 -31.26
CA GLU A 437 7.88 28.81 -31.59
C GLU A 437 8.89 27.67 -31.83
N HIS A 438 8.83 26.57 -31.07
CA HIS A 438 9.67 25.39 -31.28
C HIS A 438 9.42 24.66 -32.60
N ARG A 439 8.20 24.71 -33.15
CA ARG A 439 7.86 24.08 -34.44
C ARG A 439 8.42 24.82 -35.67
N ASN A 440 8.80 26.09 -35.53
CA ASN A 440 9.21 26.94 -36.66
C ASN A 440 10.74 27.04 -36.87
N SER A 441 11.58 26.62 -35.92
CA SER A 441 13.04 26.62 -36.07
C SER A 441 13.54 25.19 -36.41
N MET A 442 14.05 24.98 -37.61
CA MET A 442 14.37 23.65 -38.16
C MET A 442 15.59 22.95 -37.55
N ARG A 443 15.45 21.62 -37.45
CA ARG A 443 16.45 20.55 -37.77
C ARG A 443 17.80 20.58 -37.02
N LYS A 444 17.86 19.83 -35.92
CA LYS A 444 18.75 18.67 -35.66
C LYS A 444 18.57 18.28 -34.18
N TRP A 445 18.58 16.97 -33.92
CA TRP A 445 18.37 16.28 -32.62
C TRP A 445 16.90 16.02 -32.26
N CYS A 446 16.46 14.78 -32.51
CA CYS A 446 15.18 14.22 -32.10
C CYS A 446 15.38 13.38 -30.83
N PHE A 447 14.82 13.82 -29.70
CA PHE A 447 14.39 12.95 -28.58
C PHE A 447 13.28 13.68 -27.80
N PHE A 448 12.13 13.87 -28.45
CA PHE A 448 10.86 14.08 -27.75
C PHE A 448 9.93 12.96 -28.20
N SER A 449 9.43 12.18 -27.24
CA SER A 449 8.22 11.37 -27.45
C SER A 449 7.05 12.33 -27.75
N PRO A 450 6.19 12.06 -28.75
CA PRO A 450 5.15 13.00 -29.20
C PRO A 450 3.98 13.23 -28.21
N GLU A 451 3.98 12.62 -27.03
CA GLU A 451 2.80 12.54 -26.13
C GLU A 451 2.82 13.53 -24.95
N SER A 452 3.85 14.36 -24.81
CA SER A 452 4.03 15.25 -23.64
C SER A 452 3.33 16.63 -23.66
N PRO A 453 3.09 17.31 -24.80
CA PRO A 453 2.47 18.64 -24.79
C PRO A 453 0.95 18.60 -24.57
N THR A 454 0.30 17.53 -25.05
CA THR A 454 -1.15 17.36 -25.04
C THR A 454 -1.70 17.10 -23.65
N HIS A 455 -1.00 16.36 -22.79
CA HIS A 455 -1.49 16.10 -21.43
C HIS A 455 -1.56 17.35 -20.54
N THR A 456 -0.57 18.25 -20.63
CA THR A 456 -0.56 19.49 -19.82
C THR A 456 -1.64 20.45 -20.30
N GLU A 457 -1.82 20.58 -21.63
CA GLU A 457 -2.85 21.41 -22.23
C GLU A 457 -4.26 20.89 -21.92
N THR A 458 -4.50 19.58 -22.09
CA THR A 458 -5.76 18.92 -21.77
C THR A 458 -6.09 19.03 -20.28
N PHE A 459 -5.12 18.74 -19.41
CA PHE A 459 -5.30 18.82 -17.95
C PHE A 459 -5.64 20.23 -17.46
N LEU A 460 -4.89 21.25 -17.92
CA LEU A 460 -5.16 22.65 -17.55
C LEU A 460 -6.51 23.13 -18.08
N THR A 461 -6.87 22.74 -19.31
CA THR A 461 -8.15 23.10 -19.93
C THR A 461 -9.33 22.43 -19.21
N GLU A 462 -9.24 21.15 -18.89
CA GLU A 462 -10.25 20.40 -18.15
C GLU A 462 -10.43 20.96 -16.72
N LYS A 463 -9.33 21.27 -16.02
CA LYS A 463 -9.42 21.86 -14.67
C LYS A 463 -9.96 23.29 -14.68
N MET A 464 -9.60 24.14 -15.65
CA MET A 464 -10.22 25.46 -15.80
C MET A 464 -11.72 25.37 -16.08
N ASN A 465 -12.16 24.36 -16.82
CA ASN A 465 -13.58 24.11 -17.07
C ASN A 465 -14.31 23.56 -15.83
N SER A 466 -13.60 22.87 -14.94
CA SER A 466 -14.15 22.32 -13.68
C SER A 466 -14.35 23.39 -12.58
N LEU A 467 -13.64 24.52 -12.65
CA LEU A 467 -13.66 25.62 -11.67
C LEU A 467 -14.93 26.51 -11.79
N LYS A 468 -16.14 25.94 -11.90
CA LYS A 468 -17.42 26.67 -12.05
C LYS A 468 -17.43 27.98 -11.22
N ILE A 469 -17.53 29.12 -11.91
CA ILE A 469 -17.88 30.43 -11.33
C ILE A 469 -19.40 30.51 -11.30
#